data_AF-Q3JR72-F1
#
_entry.id   AF-Q3JR72-F1
#
_cell.length_a   1.000
_cell.length_b   1.000
_cell.length_c   1.000
_cell.angle_alpha   90.00
_cell.angle_beta   90.00
_cell.angle_gamma   90.00
#
_symmetry.space_group_name_H-M   'P 1'
#
loop_
_entity.id
_entity.type
_entity.pdbx_description
1 polymer ?
#
loop_
_entity_poly.entity_id
_entity_poly.type
_entity_poly.pdbx_seq_one_letter_code
_entity_poly.pdbx_strand_id
1 'polypeptide(L)'
;MFSRVRARISSICSDGLDLGAAPVKIRMPHCYETPMKLLDALVEQRIAAAAARGAFDDLPGAGAPMELDDDLLVPEEVRVANRILKNAGFVPPAVEQLRALRNLQDELRAVSDRATRCRLQAKMLALDMALESLRGGPMVVPREYCRRIAERLSERVLGDAQGEAGAM
;
A
#
# COMPACT_ATOMS: atom_id res chain seq x y z
N MET A 1 26.94 -10.08 1.79
CA MET A 1 26.00 -9.10 1.20
C MET A 1 26.09 -9.05 -0.34
N PHE A 2 27.28 -8.87 -0.93
CA PHE A 2 27.46 -8.75 -2.40
C PHE A 2 27.05 -9.98 -3.24
N SER A 3 27.10 -11.19 -2.68
CA SER A 3 26.77 -12.44 -3.39
C SER A 3 25.28 -12.56 -3.73
N ARG A 4 24.38 -11.99 -2.91
CA ARG A 4 22.92 -11.99 -3.17
C ARG A 4 22.52 -10.97 -4.23
N VAL A 5 23.23 -9.84 -4.30
CA VAL A 5 23.01 -8.78 -5.29
C VAL A 5 23.25 -9.31 -6.71
N ARG A 6 24.33 -10.05 -6.90
CA ARG A 6 24.72 -10.60 -8.20
C ARG A 6 23.76 -11.69 -8.71
N ALA A 7 23.23 -12.51 -7.80
CA ALA A 7 22.27 -13.57 -8.13
C ALA A 7 20.91 -13.01 -8.60
N ARG A 8 20.43 -11.92 -7.97
CA ARG A 8 19.12 -11.32 -8.30
C ARG A 8 19.14 -10.48 -9.57
N ILE A 9 20.27 -9.84 -9.88
CA ILE A 9 20.47 -9.10 -11.14
C ILE A 9 20.50 -10.06 -12.34
N SER A 10 21.05 -11.27 -12.18
CA SER A 10 21.12 -12.27 -13.25
C SER A 10 19.77 -12.89 -13.60
N SER A 11 18.82 -12.99 -12.67
CA SER A 11 17.51 -13.59 -12.95
C SER A 11 16.56 -12.62 -13.67
N ILE A 12 16.72 -11.31 -13.45
CA ILE A 12 15.84 -10.29 -14.05
C ILE A 12 16.10 -10.11 -15.56
N CYS A 13 17.28 -10.47 -16.06
CA CYS A 13 17.64 -10.31 -17.46
C CYS A 13 17.33 -11.53 -18.35
N SER A 14 16.97 -12.69 -17.77
CA SER A 14 16.87 -13.96 -18.52
C SER A 14 15.46 -14.38 -18.90
N ASP A 15 14.43 -13.84 -18.26
CA ASP A 15 13.06 -14.34 -18.48
C ASP A 15 12.33 -13.50 -19.54
N GLY A 16 12.74 -13.76 -20.78
CA GLY A 16 11.94 -13.52 -21.97
C GLY A 16 10.68 -14.40 -21.98
N LEU A 17 9.70 -13.94 -22.74
CA LEU A 17 8.37 -14.51 -22.93
C LEU A 17 8.35 -16.04 -23.00
N ASP A 18 7.36 -16.65 -22.35
CA ASP A 18 6.64 -17.73 -23.01
C ASP A 18 5.14 -17.67 -22.69
N LEU A 19 4.36 -17.58 -23.76
CA LEU A 19 2.91 -17.68 -23.75
C LEU A 19 2.52 -19.15 -23.62
N GLY A 20 1.73 -19.46 -22.61
CA GLY A 20 1.12 -20.77 -22.42
C GLY A 20 -0.19 -20.67 -21.65
N ALA A 21 -1.07 -19.74 -22.04
CA ALA A 21 -2.40 -19.62 -21.49
C ALA A 21 -3.30 -20.76 -22.01
N ALA A 22 -3.37 -21.87 -21.28
CA ALA A 22 -4.59 -22.69 -21.28
C ALA A 22 -5.55 -22.08 -20.25
N PRO A 23 -6.79 -21.68 -20.62
CA PRO A 23 -7.75 -21.24 -19.64
C PRO A 23 -8.24 -22.46 -18.88
N VAL A 24 -7.60 -22.78 -17.76
CA VAL A 24 -8.21 -23.67 -16.77
C VAL A 24 -9.41 -22.91 -16.23
N LYS A 25 -10.60 -23.19 -16.79
CA LYS A 25 -11.88 -22.88 -16.15
C LYS A 25 -11.96 -23.71 -14.87
N ILE A 26 -11.27 -23.25 -13.84
CA ILE A 26 -11.59 -23.66 -12.48
C ILE A 26 -12.94 -23.01 -12.20
N ARG A 27 -13.99 -23.78 -12.39
CA ARG A 27 -15.30 -23.54 -11.79
C ARG A 27 -15.06 -23.52 -10.29
N MET A 28 -14.72 -22.35 -9.77
CA MET A 28 -14.61 -22.09 -8.34
C MET A 28 -15.99 -22.37 -7.74
N PRO A 29 -16.16 -23.41 -6.90
CA PRO A 29 -17.29 -23.40 -6.01
C PRO A 29 -17.14 -22.15 -5.17
N HIS A 30 -18.21 -21.39 -5.06
CA HIS A 30 -18.38 -20.22 -4.20
C HIS A 30 -18.25 -20.65 -2.73
N CYS A 31 -17.05 -21.00 -2.28
CA CYS A 31 -16.76 -21.27 -0.88
C CYS A 31 -16.22 -19.99 -0.22
N TYR A 32 -17.12 -19.03 -0.01
CA TYR A 32 -17.06 -18.17 1.16
C TYR A 32 -18.42 -18.17 1.89
N GLU A 33 -19.07 -19.32 2.01
CA GLU A 33 -20.16 -19.47 2.97
C GLU A 33 -19.59 -19.58 4.41
N THR A 34 -19.17 -18.41 4.90
CA THR A 34 -19.54 -17.81 6.19
C THR A 34 -19.52 -18.66 7.45
N PRO A 35 -18.53 -18.37 8.32
CA PRO A 35 -18.75 -18.08 9.74
C PRO A 35 -18.97 -16.58 10.03
N MET A 36 -18.73 -15.68 9.06
CA MET A 36 -18.80 -14.22 9.24
C MET A 36 -20.23 -13.65 9.39
N LYS A 37 -21.25 -14.28 8.78
CA LYS A 37 -22.65 -13.79 8.83
C LYS A 37 -23.28 -13.80 10.22
N LEU A 38 -22.86 -14.71 11.10
CA LEU A 38 -23.43 -14.82 12.45
C LEU A 38 -22.92 -13.68 13.35
N LEU A 39 -21.65 -13.31 13.21
CA LEU A 39 -21.07 -12.17 13.91
C LEU A 39 -21.69 -10.87 13.40
N ASP A 40 -21.85 -10.73 12.09
CA ASP A 40 -22.51 -9.57 11.48
C ASP A 40 -23.95 -9.38 12.01
N ALA A 41 -24.74 -10.46 12.07
CA ALA A 41 -26.10 -10.41 12.60
C ALA A 41 -26.15 -10.07 14.10
N LEU A 42 -25.21 -10.60 14.89
CA LEU A 42 -25.09 -10.30 16.32
C LEU A 42 -24.70 -8.84 16.55
N VAL A 43 -23.76 -8.32 15.75
CA VAL A 43 -23.33 -6.92 15.77
C VAL A 43 -24.52 -6.02 15.44
N GLU A 44 -25.24 -6.30 14.36
CA GLU A 44 -26.42 -5.52 13.95
C GLU A 44 -27.49 -5.48 15.04
N GLN A 45 -27.80 -6.65 15.63
CA GLN A 45 -28.75 -6.73 16.74
C GLN A 45 -28.29 -5.89 17.95
N ARG A 46 -26.98 -5.86 18.22
CA ARG A 46 -26.41 -5.09 19.35
C ARG A 46 -26.44 -3.58 19.09
N ILE A 47 -26.16 -3.16 17.85
CA ILE A 47 -26.25 -1.76 17.41
C ILE A 47 -27.71 -1.29 17.48
N ALA A 48 -28.66 -2.05 16.94
CA ALA A 48 -30.09 -1.71 16.97
C ALA A 48 -30.62 -1.62 18.41
N ALA A 49 -30.24 -2.54 19.30
CA ALA A 49 -30.60 -2.47 20.70
C ALA A 49 -29.95 -1.30 21.46
N ALA A 50 -28.77 -0.83 21.05
CA ALA A 50 -28.15 0.38 21.59
C ALA A 50 -28.87 1.64 21.10
N ALA A 51 -29.24 1.70 19.82
CA ALA A 51 -30.02 2.79 19.24
C ALA A 51 -31.42 2.91 19.89
N ALA A 52 -32.12 1.79 20.08
CA ALA A 52 -33.43 1.79 20.75
C ALA A 52 -33.39 2.26 22.21
N ARG A 53 -32.21 2.21 22.86
CA ARG A 53 -31.99 2.72 24.22
C ARG A 53 -31.51 4.17 24.26
N GLY A 54 -31.40 4.83 23.10
CA GLY A 54 -30.87 6.18 22.98
C GLY A 54 -29.38 6.29 23.34
N ALA A 55 -28.61 5.19 23.24
CA ALA A 55 -27.19 5.21 23.59
C ALA A 55 -26.33 6.04 22.61
N PHE A 56 -26.91 6.46 21.50
CA PHE A 56 -26.30 7.37 20.52
C PHE A 56 -26.86 8.81 20.61
N ASP A 57 -27.86 9.02 21.46
CA ASP A 57 -28.43 10.36 21.72
C ASP A 57 -27.58 11.03 22.80
N ASP A 58 -27.21 12.30 22.59
CA ASP A 58 -26.39 13.12 23.52
C ASP A 58 -24.96 12.58 23.78
N LEU A 59 -24.29 12.09 22.73
CA LEU A 59 -22.87 11.76 22.83
C LEU A 59 -22.03 13.02 23.10
N PRO A 60 -21.03 12.95 24.00
CA PRO A 60 -20.14 14.09 24.24
C PRO A 60 -19.41 14.47 22.94
N GLY A 61 -19.63 15.69 22.47
CA GLY A 61 -19.08 16.18 21.20
C GLY A 61 -19.94 15.92 19.97
N ALA A 62 -21.18 15.42 20.12
CA ALA A 62 -22.11 15.26 19.01
C ALA A 62 -22.37 16.60 18.28
N GLY A 63 -22.10 16.63 16.98
CA GLY A 63 -22.28 17.81 16.13
C GLY A 63 -21.15 18.85 16.20
N ALA A 64 -20.15 18.67 17.06
CA ALA A 64 -18.94 19.48 17.06
C ALA A 64 -17.85 18.82 16.19
N PRO A 65 -16.96 19.60 15.55
CA PRO A 65 -15.74 19.05 14.95
C PRO A 65 -14.97 18.25 15.99
N MET A 66 -14.71 16.99 15.67
CA MET A 66 -13.98 16.09 16.56
C MET A 66 -12.51 16.52 16.61
N GLU A 67 -12.00 16.85 17.81
CA GLU A 67 -10.56 17.08 18.00
C GLU A 67 -9.84 15.73 17.96
N LEU A 68 -9.36 15.37 16.77
CA LEU A 68 -8.48 14.25 16.57
C LEU A 68 -7.08 14.68 17.02
N ASP A 69 -6.62 14.19 18.17
CA ASP A 69 -5.21 14.31 18.53
C ASP A 69 -4.38 13.51 17.51
N ASP A 70 -3.49 14.18 16.78
CA ASP A 70 -2.66 13.57 15.72
C ASP A 70 -1.75 12.44 16.27
N ASP A 71 -1.59 12.37 17.59
CA ASP A 71 -0.67 11.47 18.28
C ASP A 71 -1.39 10.34 19.05
N LEU A 72 -2.67 10.04 18.78
CA LEU A 72 -3.40 8.94 19.45
C LEU A 72 -2.73 7.55 19.33
N LEU A 73 -1.97 7.31 18.25
CA LEU A 73 -1.23 6.07 18.02
C LEU A 73 0.20 6.11 18.58
N VAL A 74 0.58 7.21 19.23
CA VAL A 74 1.92 7.46 19.76
C VAL A 74 1.87 7.38 21.29
N PRO A 75 2.70 6.53 21.93
CA PRO A 75 2.80 6.46 23.39
C PRO A 75 3.06 7.84 24.00
N GLU A 76 2.44 8.13 25.14
CA GLU A 76 2.45 9.44 25.81
C GLU A 76 3.88 9.97 26.01
N GLU A 77 4.80 9.07 26.35
CA GLU A 77 6.19 9.37 26.68
C GLU A 77 6.98 9.93 25.49
N VAL A 78 6.56 9.63 24.26
CA VAL A 78 7.26 10.02 23.03
C VAL A 78 6.50 11.05 22.18
N ARG A 79 5.29 11.48 22.59
CA ARG A 79 4.52 12.49 21.85
C ARG A 79 5.24 13.83 21.75
N VAL A 80 5.77 14.33 22.87
CA VAL A 80 6.49 15.61 22.92
C VAL A 80 7.72 15.58 22.02
N ALA A 81 8.50 14.51 22.06
CA ALA A 81 9.67 14.34 21.21
C ALA A 81 9.27 14.28 19.72
N ASN A 82 8.25 13.51 19.36
CA ASN A 82 7.77 13.44 17.99
C ASN A 82 7.20 14.78 17.50
N ARG A 83 6.49 15.54 18.34
CA ARG A 83 5.96 16.86 17.98
C ARG A 83 7.06 17.87 17.72
N ILE A 84 8.12 17.88 18.54
CA ILE A 84 9.30 18.71 18.30
C ILE A 84 9.96 18.34 16.97
N LEU A 85 10.16 17.05 16.71
CA LEU A 85 10.77 16.57 15.46
C LEU A 85 9.90 16.92 14.23
N LYS A 86 8.58 16.71 14.31
CA LYS A 86 7.62 17.09 13.27
C LYS A 86 7.70 18.60 12.98
N ASN A 87 7.67 19.44 14.01
CA ASN A 87 7.73 20.90 13.88
C ASN A 87 9.08 21.40 13.34
N ALA A 88 10.17 20.71 13.65
CA ALA A 88 11.48 20.98 13.08
C ALA A 88 11.63 20.54 11.61
N GLY A 89 10.58 19.94 11.02
CA GLY A 89 10.61 19.42 9.66
C GLY A 89 11.47 18.16 9.50
N PHE A 90 11.68 17.40 10.59
CA PHE A 90 12.50 16.20 10.56
C PHE A 90 11.85 15.14 9.66
N VAL A 91 12.50 14.83 8.55
CA VAL A 91 12.07 13.78 7.61
C VAL A 91 12.79 12.48 7.98
N PRO A 92 12.09 11.39 8.29
CA PRO A 92 12.74 10.12 8.56
C PRO A 92 13.61 9.67 7.37
N PRO A 93 14.78 9.05 7.61
CA PRO A 93 15.71 8.64 6.54
C PRO A 93 15.05 7.68 5.53
N ALA A 94 14.08 6.88 5.98
CA ALA A 94 13.29 6.02 5.11
C ALA A 94 12.48 6.83 4.07
N VAL A 95 11.96 8.00 4.43
CA VAL A 95 11.19 8.87 3.51
C VAL A 95 12.11 9.50 2.47
N GLU A 96 13.32 9.92 2.87
CA GLU A 96 14.32 10.45 1.94
C GLU A 96 14.74 9.39 0.91
N GLN A 97 14.99 8.16 1.37
CA GLN A 97 15.33 7.04 0.51
C GLN A 97 14.19 6.67 -0.46
N LEU A 98 12.93 6.74 -0.01
CA LEU A 98 11.77 6.55 -0.88
C LEU A 98 11.66 7.63 -1.97
N ARG A 99 11.96 8.90 -1.63
CA ARG A 99 12.03 9.99 -2.62
C ARG A 99 13.15 9.75 -3.64
N ALA A 100 14.34 9.35 -3.18
CA ALA A 100 15.44 9.01 -4.07
C ALA A 100 15.10 7.84 -5.01
N LEU A 101 14.41 6.82 -4.50
CA LEU A 101 13.94 5.70 -5.31
C LEU A 101 12.93 6.16 -6.37
N ARG A 102 12.03 7.08 -6.02
CA ARG A 102 11.08 7.65 -6.98
C ARG A 102 11.79 8.40 -8.10
N ASN A 103 12.78 9.24 -7.76
CA ASN A 103 13.56 9.97 -8.75
C ASN A 103 14.28 9.02 -9.72
N LEU A 104 14.89 7.94 -9.20
CA LEU A 104 15.53 6.93 -10.04
C LEU A 104 14.55 6.19 -10.95
N GLN A 105 13.31 5.94 -10.50
CA GLN A 105 12.26 5.35 -11.35
C GLN A 105 11.90 6.28 -12.51
N ASP A 106 11.77 7.57 -12.24
CA ASP A 106 11.43 8.57 -13.25
C ASP A 106 12.61 8.77 -14.25
N GLU A 107 13.86 8.77 -13.78
CA GLU A 107 15.06 8.70 -14.64
C GLU A 107 15.07 7.44 -15.52
N LEU A 108 14.76 6.27 -14.94
CA LEU A 108 14.75 4.99 -15.67
C LEU A 108 13.69 4.96 -16.78
N ARG A 109 12.58 5.69 -16.62
CA ARG A 109 11.54 5.85 -17.64
C ARG A 109 12.01 6.73 -18.81
N ALA A 110 12.84 7.73 -18.53
CA ALA A 110 13.37 8.65 -19.55
C ALA A 110 14.55 8.07 -20.35
N VAL A 111 15.30 7.12 -19.79
CA VAL A 111 16.51 6.56 -20.42
C VAL A 111 16.20 5.34 -21.29
N SER A 112 16.66 5.39 -22.55
CA SER A 112 16.59 4.29 -23.52
C SER A 112 17.88 3.45 -23.61
N ASP A 113 19.03 4.00 -23.21
CA ASP A 113 20.32 3.30 -23.27
C ASP A 113 20.38 2.11 -22.29
N ARG A 114 20.77 0.94 -22.80
CA ARG A 114 20.81 -0.32 -22.04
C ARG A 114 21.85 -0.27 -20.91
N ALA A 115 23.02 0.31 -21.16
CA ALA A 115 24.08 0.35 -20.14
C ALA A 115 23.69 1.25 -18.97
N THR A 116 23.11 2.41 -19.28
CA THR A 116 22.61 3.37 -18.29
C THR A 116 21.40 2.82 -17.52
N ARG A 117 20.47 2.13 -18.19
CA ARG A 117 19.36 1.42 -17.53
C ARG A 117 19.83 0.38 -16.52
N CYS A 118 20.79 -0.47 -16.88
CA CYS A 118 21.35 -1.47 -15.96
C CYS A 118 21.99 -0.82 -14.71
N ARG A 119 22.70 0.31 -14.89
CA ARG A 119 23.29 1.06 -13.76
C ARG A 119 22.23 1.64 -12.83
N LEU A 120 21.17 2.23 -13.38
CA LEU A 120 20.06 2.78 -12.60
C LEU A 120 19.31 1.68 -11.83
N GLN A 121 19.06 0.53 -12.47
CA GLN A 121 18.43 -0.62 -11.82
C GLN A 121 19.29 -1.17 -10.67
N ALA A 122 20.62 -1.22 -10.82
CA ALA A 122 21.51 -1.64 -9.75
C ALA A 122 21.48 -0.66 -8.56
N LYS A 123 21.39 0.65 -8.81
CA LYS A 123 21.23 1.67 -7.75
C LYS A 123 19.89 1.54 -7.03
N MET A 124 18.80 1.33 -7.77
CA MET A 124 17.48 1.10 -7.18
C MET A 124 17.48 -0.12 -6.26
N LEU A 125 18.03 -1.25 -6.72
CA LEU A 125 18.13 -2.47 -5.91
C LEU A 125 18.92 -2.25 -4.62
N ALA A 126 20.00 -1.48 -4.67
CA ALA A 126 20.78 -1.15 -3.48
C ALA A 126 19.98 -0.33 -2.46
N LEU A 127 19.17 0.64 -2.93
CA LEU A 127 18.28 1.43 -2.07
C LEU A 127 17.13 0.60 -1.50
N ASP A 128 16.51 -0.26 -2.30
CA ASP A 128 15.48 -1.20 -1.82
C ASP A 128 16.02 -2.07 -0.69
N MET A 129 17.21 -2.64 -0.87
CA MET A 129 17.86 -3.45 0.17
C MET A 129 18.19 -2.65 1.43
N ALA A 130 18.59 -1.37 1.30
CA ALA A 130 18.81 -0.50 2.45
C ALA A 130 17.49 -0.24 3.22
N LEU A 131 16.40 0.03 2.50
CA LEU A 131 15.07 0.22 3.08
C LEU A 131 14.54 -1.04 3.77
N GLU A 132 14.74 -2.22 3.17
CA GLU A 132 14.38 -3.51 3.78
C GLU A 132 15.07 -3.72 5.13
N SER A 133 16.34 -3.29 5.26
CA SER A 133 17.11 -3.40 6.50
C SER A 133 16.58 -2.49 7.61
N LEU A 134 16.06 -1.31 7.27
CA LEU A 134 15.46 -0.36 8.21
C LEU A 134 14.06 -0.81 8.68
N ARG A 135 13.33 -1.55 7.83
CA ARG A 135 11.92 -1.92 8.04
C ARG A 135 11.69 -3.27 8.72
N GLY A 136 12.76 -4.00 9.08
CA GLY A 136 12.66 -5.28 9.77
C GLY A 136 12.34 -6.48 8.88
N GLY A 137 12.47 -6.35 7.55
CA GLY A 137 12.34 -7.45 6.61
C GLY A 137 11.68 -7.08 5.28
N PRO A 138 11.88 -7.87 4.23
CA PRO A 138 11.21 -7.65 2.95
C PRO A 138 9.70 -7.90 3.09
N MET A 139 8.90 -6.91 2.71
CA MET A 139 7.48 -7.11 2.51
C MET A 139 7.30 -7.94 1.23
N VAL A 140 7.17 -9.26 1.39
CA VAL A 140 6.91 -10.16 0.25
C VAL A 140 5.43 -10.09 -0.08
N VAL A 141 5.08 -9.23 -1.04
CA VAL A 141 3.73 -9.19 -1.60
C VAL A 141 3.63 -10.19 -2.76
N PRO A 142 2.69 -11.16 -2.73
CA PRO A 142 2.51 -12.09 -3.84
C PRO A 142 2.20 -11.36 -5.15
N ARG A 143 2.85 -11.76 -6.26
CA ARG A 143 2.69 -11.13 -7.59
C ARG A 143 1.24 -11.06 -8.04
N GLU A 144 0.45 -12.09 -7.73
CA GLU A 144 -0.97 -12.15 -8.07
C GLU A 144 -1.81 -11.10 -7.35
N TYR A 145 -1.46 -10.81 -6.08
CA TYR A 145 -2.12 -9.75 -5.34
C TYR A 145 -1.84 -8.38 -5.97
N CYS A 146 -0.57 -8.09 -6.30
CA CYS A 146 -0.20 -6.86 -6.99
C CYS A 146 -0.95 -6.70 -8.32
N ARG A 147 -1.07 -7.79 -9.11
CA ARG A 147 -1.81 -7.79 -10.38
C ARG A 147 -3.28 -7.41 -10.17
N ARG A 148 -3.98 -8.07 -9.26
CA ARG A 148 -5.40 -7.80 -8.98
C ARG A 148 -5.65 -6.38 -8.49
N ILE A 149 -4.73 -5.84 -7.69
CA ILE A 149 -4.82 -4.44 -7.23
C ILE A 149 -4.58 -3.48 -8.40
N ALA A 150 -3.59 -3.75 -9.26
CA ALA A 150 -3.34 -2.93 -10.45
C ALA A 150 -4.54 -2.91 -11.40
N GLU A 151 -5.19 -4.06 -11.64
CA GLU A 151 -6.42 -4.17 -12.43
C GLU A 151 -7.53 -3.29 -11.82
N ARG A 152 -7.83 -3.45 -10.52
CA ARG A 152 -8.85 -2.64 -9.82
C ARG A 152 -8.58 -1.14 -9.81
N LEU A 153 -7.31 -0.74 -9.67
CA LEU A 153 -6.94 0.68 -9.68
C LEU A 153 -7.08 1.27 -11.09
N SER A 154 -6.75 0.50 -12.12
CA SER A 154 -6.90 0.92 -13.52
C SER A 154 -8.38 1.10 -13.88
N GLU A 155 -9.25 0.18 -13.43
CA GLU A 155 -10.70 0.28 -13.60
C GLU A 155 -11.28 1.56 -12.96
N ARG A 156 -10.81 1.96 -11.77
CA ARG A 156 -11.24 3.20 -11.11
C ARG A 156 -10.79 4.45 -11.83
N VAL A 157 -9.51 4.52 -12.23
CA VAL A 157 -8.96 5.66 -12.98
C VAL A 157 -9.72 5.87 -14.30
N LEU A 158 -10.13 4.77 -14.96
CA LEU A 158 -10.96 4.84 -16.16
C LEU A 158 -12.41 5.27 -15.86
N GLY A 159 -12.96 4.90 -14.71
CA GLY A 159 -14.28 5.34 -14.25
C GLY A 159 -14.35 6.83 -13.90
N ASP A 160 -13.31 7.35 -13.23
CA ASP A 160 -13.20 8.77 -12.86
C ASP A 160 -13.09 9.65 -14.12
N ALA A 161 -12.38 9.19 -15.17
CA ALA A 161 -12.28 9.90 -16.45
C ALA A 161 -13.59 9.92 -17.27
N GLN A 162 -14.50 8.96 -17.06
CA GLN A 162 -15.81 8.93 -17.73
C GLN A 162 -16.86 9.80 -17.02
N GLY A 163 -16.67 10.12 -15.73
CA GLY A 163 -17.52 11.05 -14.98
C GLY A 163 -17.34 12.51 -15.38
N GLU A 164 -16.14 12.92 -15.79
CA GLU A 164 -15.86 14.30 -16.22
C GLU A 164 -16.34 14.60 -17.66
N ALA A 165 -16.44 13.59 -18.52
CA ALA A 165 -16.92 13.76 -19.90
C ALA A 165 -18.47 13.81 -20.03
N GLY A 166 -19.21 13.51 -18.96
CA GLY A 166 -20.69 13.53 -18.93
C GLY A 166 -21.31 14.77 -18.30
N ALA A 167 -20.50 15.75 -17.90
CA ALA A 167 -20.95 16.98 -17.20
C ALA A 167 -20.75 18.27 -18.03
N MET A 168 -20.67 18.16 -19.36
CA MET A 168 -20.60 19.30 -20.30
C MET A 168 -21.62 19.13 -21.41
#